data_AF-A0A4Y2E337-F1
#
_entry.id   AF-A0A4Y2E337-F1
#
_cell.length_a   1.000
_cell.length_b   1.000
_cell.length_c   1.000
_cell.angle_alpha   90.00
_cell.angle_beta   90.00
_cell.angle_gamma   90.00
#
_symmetry.space_group_name_H-M   'P 1'
#
loop_
_entity.id
_entity.type
_entity.pdbx_description
1 polymer ?
#
loop_
_entity_poly.entity_id
_entity_poly.type
_entity_poly.pdbx_seq_one_letter_code
_entity_poly.pdbx_strand_id
1 'polypeptide(L)'
;MCKSCGCSSSSMTSYISQNDYDINTRLVYFMRCIGKGKCAARTLCAVMNLPPPPKNFERLNNSLCQALSSVCSKSMLKAVEGTVSRNGTARDTTVALDGTWQNRSIWCYLGHIIGYW
;
A
#
# COMPACT_ATOMS: atom_id res chain seq x y z
N MET A 1 31.13 -9.24 -1.38
CA MET A 1 32.19 -9.69 -2.31
C MET A 1 32.43 -11.17 -2.05
N CYS A 2 32.11 -12.04 -3.00
CA CYS A 2 32.42 -13.46 -2.85
C CYS A 2 33.93 -13.66 -3.08
N LYS A 3 34.64 -14.23 -2.10
CA LYS A 3 36.09 -14.47 -2.18
C LYS A 3 36.47 -15.58 -3.18
N SER A 4 35.50 -16.40 -3.61
CA SER A 4 35.76 -17.55 -4.49
C SER A 4 35.56 -17.28 -5.98
N CYS A 5 34.69 -16.33 -6.35
CA CYS A 5 34.40 -16.02 -7.76
C CYS A 5 34.62 -14.56 -8.13
N GLY A 6 34.98 -13.69 -7.18
CA GLY A 6 35.19 -12.25 -7.44
C GLY A 6 33.92 -11.48 -7.83
N CYS A 7 32.79 -12.16 -8.05
CA CYS A 7 31.55 -11.53 -8.41
C CYS A 7 30.95 -10.79 -7.20
N SER A 8 30.65 -9.52 -7.41
CA SER A 8 29.67 -8.76 -6.63
C SER A 8 28.42 -8.56 -7.46
N SER A 9 27.47 -9.49 -7.37
CA SER A 9 26.11 -9.21 -7.83
C SER A 9 25.40 -8.37 -6.77
N SER A 10 25.40 -7.05 -6.94
CA SER A 10 24.42 -6.19 -6.29
C SER A 10 23.28 -5.96 -7.28
N SER A 11 22.23 -6.77 -7.19
CA SER A 11 20.98 -6.51 -7.90
C SER A 11 20.05 -5.73 -6.97
N MET A 12 20.50 -4.58 -6.46
CA MET A 12 19.65 -3.67 -5.68
C MET A 12 19.16 -2.57 -6.61
N THR A 13 18.01 -2.80 -7.24
CA THR A 13 17.40 -1.91 -8.25
C THR A 13 16.41 -0.90 -7.65
N SER A 14 16.43 -0.67 -6.33
CA SER A 14 15.44 0.20 -5.71
C SER A 14 15.72 1.67 -6.05
N TYR A 15 14.83 2.26 -6.86
CA TYR A 15 14.76 3.69 -7.11
C TYR A 15 14.66 4.46 -5.79
N ILE A 16 15.40 5.57 -5.67
CA ILE A 16 15.32 6.48 -4.53
C ILE A 16 14.25 7.52 -4.87
N SER A 17 13.19 7.57 -4.06
CA SER A 17 12.14 8.59 -4.15
C SER A 17 12.15 9.43 -2.89
N GLN A 18 12.25 10.75 -3.03
CA GLN A 18 12.19 11.70 -1.90
C GLN A 18 13.09 11.30 -0.71
N ASN A 19 14.34 10.90 -1.02
CA ASN A 19 15.37 10.54 -0.03
C ASN A 19 15.11 9.23 0.74
N ASP A 20 14.18 8.39 0.29
CA ASP A 20 13.92 7.04 0.80
C ASP A 20 13.94 6.02 -0.34
N TYR A 21 14.38 4.79 -0.07
CA TYR A 21 14.33 3.72 -1.07
C TYR A 21 12.88 3.25 -1.27
N ASP A 22 12.42 3.17 -2.52
CA ASP A 22 11.06 2.74 -2.86
C ASP A 22 10.70 1.38 -2.24
N ILE A 23 11.66 0.45 -2.19
CA ILE A 23 11.48 -0.87 -1.57
C ILE A 23 11.14 -0.78 -0.07
N ASN A 24 11.68 0.21 0.64
CA ASN A 24 11.37 0.43 2.04
C ASN A 24 9.93 0.91 2.20
N THR A 25 9.49 1.82 1.33
CA THR A 25 8.10 2.30 1.30
C THR A 25 7.13 1.16 1.01
N ARG A 26 7.46 0.29 0.04
CA ARG A 26 6.65 -0.91 -0.29
C ARG A 26 6.56 -1.89 0.87
N LEU A 27 7.67 -2.13 1.59
CA LEU A 27 7.65 -2.99 2.78
C LEU A 27 6.71 -2.43 3.85
N VAL A 28 6.80 -1.14 4.14
CA VAL A 28 5.93 -0.49 5.14
C VAL A 28 4.46 -0.53 4.69
N TYR A 29 4.20 -0.26 3.42
CA TYR A 29 2.86 -0.35 2.84
C TYR A 29 2.28 -1.77 2.96
N PHE A 30 3.05 -2.79 2.59
CA PHE A 30 2.65 -4.19 2.72
C PHE A 30 2.27 -4.54 4.16
N MET A 31 3.12 -4.17 5.12
CA MET A 31 2.88 -4.39 6.55
C MET A 31 1.58 -3.73 7.01
N ARG A 32 1.28 -2.52 6.53
CA ARG A 32 0.01 -1.83 6.81
C ARG A 32 -1.19 -2.57 6.24
N CYS A 33 -1.12 -3.07 5.00
CA CYS A 33 -2.21 -3.81 4.36
C CYS A 33 -2.60 -5.08 5.14
N ILE A 34 -1.62 -5.73 5.78
CA ILE A 34 -1.87 -6.93 6.62
C ILE A 34 -2.13 -6.58 8.09
N GLY A 35 -2.23 -5.29 8.44
CA GLY A 35 -2.46 -4.84 9.82
C GLY A 35 -1.31 -5.17 10.78
N LYS A 36 -0.08 -5.26 10.28
CA LYS A 36 1.12 -5.57 11.08
C LYS A 36 2.08 -4.38 11.14
N GLY A 37 2.76 -4.26 12.28
CA GLY A 37 3.73 -3.17 12.52
C GLY A 37 5.18 -3.59 12.30
N LYS A 38 6.09 -2.69 12.70
CA LYS A 38 7.55 -2.86 12.58
C LYS A 38 8.07 -4.17 13.17
N CYS A 39 7.50 -4.66 14.27
CA CYS A 39 7.92 -5.92 14.89
C CYS A 39 7.75 -7.12 13.96
N ALA A 40 6.59 -7.24 13.28
CA ALA A 40 6.37 -8.29 12.29
C ALA A 40 7.29 -8.12 11.08
N ALA A 41 7.55 -6.88 10.66
CA ALA A 41 8.51 -6.61 9.60
C ALA A 41 9.92 -7.08 9.95
N ARG A 42 10.36 -6.92 11.21
CA ARG A 42 11.64 -7.45 11.69
C ARG A 42 11.66 -8.98 11.63
N THR A 43 10.60 -9.64 12.06
CA THR A 43 10.48 -11.10 11.98
C THR A 43 10.53 -11.57 10.52
N LEU A 44 9.78 -10.92 9.62
CA LEU A 44 9.82 -11.25 8.19
C LEU A 44 11.22 -11.10 7.61
N CYS A 45 11.89 -9.97 7.87
CA CYS A 45 13.26 -9.76 7.39
C CYS A 45 14.23 -10.83 7.93
N ALA A 46 14.12 -11.20 9.21
CA ALA A 46 14.95 -12.23 9.81
C ALA A 46 14.72 -13.62 9.18
N VAL A 47 13.45 -14.02 8.98
CA VAL A 47 13.09 -15.31 8.38
C VAL A 47 13.54 -15.40 6.92
N MET A 48 13.41 -14.30 6.18
CA MET A 48 13.74 -14.23 4.75
C MET A 48 15.22 -13.90 4.48
N ASN A 49 16.06 -13.78 5.52
CA ASN A 49 17.45 -13.35 5.43
C ASN A 49 17.63 -12.01 4.66
N LEU A 50 16.70 -11.07 4.90
CA LEU A 50 16.71 -9.72 4.33
C LEU A 50 17.36 -8.72 5.28
N PRO A 51 17.83 -7.56 4.77
CA PRO A 51 18.23 -6.44 5.61
C PRO A 51 17.14 -6.05 6.61
N PRO A 52 17.52 -5.52 7.78
CA PRO A 52 16.55 -5.08 8.78
C PRO A 52 15.62 -4.01 8.20
N PRO A 53 14.37 -3.92 8.68
CA PRO A 53 13.42 -2.94 8.20
C PRO A 53 13.92 -1.51 8.43
N PRO A 54 13.44 -0.54 7.63
CA PRO A 54 13.91 0.84 7.65
C PRO A 54 13.87 1.45 9.06
N LYS A 55 14.90 2.23 9.41
CA LYS A 55 14.97 2.92 10.71
C LYS A 55 13.81 3.89 10.90
N ASN A 56 13.45 4.58 9.83
CA ASN A 56 12.36 5.55 9.70
C ASN A 56 10.99 4.92 9.40
N PHE A 57 10.76 3.65 9.79
CA PHE A 57 9.50 2.93 9.59
C PHE A 57 8.25 3.75 9.97
N GLU A 58 8.25 4.38 11.15
CA GLU A 58 7.10 5.17 11.62
C GLU A 58 6.85 6.41 10.77
N ARG A 59 7.92 7.09 10.32
CA ARG A 59 7.81 8.24 9.43
C ARG A 59 7.15 7.84 8.11
N LEU A 60 7.60 6.73 7.52
CA LEU A 60 7.02 6.19 6.30
C LEU A 60 5.56 5.78 6.51
N ASN A 61 5.24 5.12 7.62
CA ASN A 61 3.88 4.70 7.95
C ASN A 61 2.94 5.90 8.11
N ASN A 62 3.39 6.98 8.74
CA ASN A 62 2.63 8.21 8.91
C ASN A 62 2.42 8.94 7.58
N SER A 63 3.47 9.03 6.74
CA SER A 63 3.36 9.60 5.40
C SER A 63 2.37 8.83 4.53
N LEU A 64 2.45 7.50 4.55
CA LEU A 64 1.47 6.63 3.88
C LEU A 64 0.06 6.82 4.45
N CYS A 65 -0.09 7.03 5.75
CA CYS A 65 -1.38 7.33 6.38
C CYS A 65 -2.01 8.58 5.78
N GLN A 66 -1.25 9.67 5.72
CA GLN A 66 -1.72 10.95 5.21
C GLN A 66 -2.07 10.87 3.72
N ALA A 67 -1.21 10.23 2.93
CA ALA A 67 -1.44 10.02 1.50
C ALA A 67 -2.72 9.21 1.25
N LEU A 68 -2.89 8.09 1.96
CA LEU A 68 -4.08 7.25 1.85
C LEU A 68 -5.35 7.96 2.30
N SER A 69 -5.30 8.73 3.39
CA SER A 69 -6.44 9.54 3.82
C SER A 69 -6.82 10.59 2.77
N SER A 70 -5.84 11.26 2.17
CA SER A 70 -6.11 12.22 1.09
C SER A 70 -6.73 11.56 -0.14
N VAL A 71 -6.23 10.39 -0.54
CA VAL A 71 -6.78 9.62 -1.66
C VAL A 71 -8.20 9.14 -1.34
N CYS A 72 -8.45 8.67 -0.13
CA CYS A 72 -9.76 8.25 0.35
C CYS A 72 -10.77 9.39 0.23
N SER A 73 -10.46 10.56 0.79
CA SER A 73 -11.34 11.74 0.73
C SER A 73 -11.61 12.17 -0.71
N LYS A 74 -10.59 12.21 -1.58
CA LYS A 74 -10.75 12.56 -3.00
C LYS A 74 -11.57 11.51 -3.75
N SER A 75 -11.39 10.24 -3.45
CA SER A 75 -12.13 9.13 -4.06
C SER A 75 -13.60 9.18 -3.68
N MET A 76 -13.92 9.43 -2.40
CA MET A 76 -15.30 9.60 -1.95
C MET A 76 -15.96 10.80 -2.63
N LEU A 77 -15.28 11.96 -2.69
CA LEU A 77 -15.81 13.15 -3.37
C LEU A 77 -16.14 12.87 -4.85
N LYS A 78 -15.20 12.23 -5.58
CA LYS A 78 -15.44 11.84 -6.97
C LYS A 78 -16.59 10.86 -7.13
N ALA A 79 -16.76 9.90 -6.21
CA ALA A 79 -17.87 8.96 -6.25
C ALA A 79 -19.22 9.67 -6.05
N VAL A 80 -19.28 10.65 -5.14
CA VAL A 80 -20.47 11.48 -4.94
C VAL A 80 -20.77 12.30 -6.18
N GLU A 81 -19.79 13.00 -6.75
CA GLU A 81 -19.95 13.77 -8.00
C GLU A 81 -20.46 12.91 -9.16
N GLY A 82 -19.91 11.70 -9.32
CA GLY A 82 -20.37 10.72 -10.30
C GLY A 82 -21.79 10.24 -10.07
N THR A 83 -22.26 10.20 -8.82
CA THR A 83 -23.63 9.79 -8.49
C THR A 83 -24.62 10.94 -8.70
N VAL A 84 -24.27 12.15 -8.26
CA VAL A 84 -25.09 13.36 -8.41
C VAL A 84 -25.36 13.69 -9.88
N SER A 85 -24.35 13.49 -10.75
CA SER A 85 -24.52 13.68 -12.20
C SER A 85 -25.47 12.67 -12.84
N ARG A 86 -25.60 11.44 -12.28
CA ARG A 86 -26.58 10.43 -12.73
C ARG A 86 -27.98 10.63 -12.15
N ASN A 87 -28.09 11.12 -10.92
CA ASN A 87 -29.36 11.22 -10.18
C ASN A 87 -30.02 12.60 -10.25
N GLY A 88 -29.57 13.50 -11.13
CA GLY A 88 -30.29 14.75 -11.41
C GLY A 88 -30.40 15.70 -10.22
N THR A 89 -29.33 15.85 -9.43
CA THR A 89 -29.13 16.73 -8.25
C THR A 89 -29.30 16.10 -6.85
N ALA A 90 -29.87 14.89 -6.73
CA ALA A 90 -29.96 14.22 -5.43
C ALA A 90 -28.58 13.82 -4.89
N ARG A 91 -28.22 14.31 -3.70
CA ARG A 91 -26.91 14.07 -3.04
C ARG A 91 -26.94 12.93 -2.03
N ASP A 92 -28.12 12.50 -1.58
CA ASP A 92 -28.27 11.41 -0.63
C ASP A 92 -27.97 10.08 -1.33
N THR A 93 -26.75 9.58 -1.10
CA THR A 93 -26.26 8.32 -1.64
C THR A 93 -25.95 7.38 -0.48
N THR A 94 -26.72 6.30 -0.37
CA THR A 94 -26.43 5.23 0.59
C THR A 94 -25.55 4.18 -0.08
N VAL A 95 -24.44 3.84 0.55
CA VAL A 95 -23.52 2.81 0.05
C VAL A 95 -23.50 1.66 1.06
N ALA A 96 -23.86 0.47 0.61
CA ALA A 96 -23.70 -0.76 1.40
C ALA A 96 -22.34 -1.39 1.06
N LEU A 97 -21.50 -1.62 2.08
CA LEU A 97 -20.20 -2.28 1.93
C LEU A 97 -20.22 -3.55 2.79
N ASP A 98 -20.10 -4.71 2.16
CA ASP A 98 -20.16 -6.03 2.82
C ASP A 98 -18.80 -6.51 3.39
N GLY A 99 -17.75 -5.69 3.27
CA GLY A 99 -16.42 -5.98 3.82
C GLY A 99 -15.69 -7.16 3.18
N THR A 100 -16.31 -7.84 2.20
CA THR A 100 -15.76 -9.05 1.57
C THR A 100 -14.47 -8.77 0.79
N TRP A 101 -14.24 -7.51 0.41
CA TRP A 101 -13.02 -7.05 -0.24
C TRP A 101 -11.77 -7.11 0.65
N GLN A 102 -11.90 -7.08 1.98
CA GLN A 102 -10.75 -7.18 2.91
C GLN A 102 -10.24 -8.62 3.07
N ASN A 103 -11.14 -9.60 2.94
CA ASN A 103 -10.81 -11.03 3.08
C ASN A 103 -10.21 -11.64 1.80
N ARG A 104 -10.17 -10.89 0.69
CA ARG A 104 -9.56 -11.32 -0.58
C ARG A 104 -8.19 -10.67 -0.75
N SER A 105 -7.21 -11.13 0.02
CA SER A 105 -5.83 -10.63 -0.02
C SER A 105 -5.20 -10.77 -1.44
N ILE A 106 -4.48 -9.72 -1.84
CA ILE A 106 -3.49 -9.63 -2.95
C ILE A 106 -3.99 -9.55 -4.42
N TRP A 107 -5.15 -10.10 -4.79
CA TRP A 107 -5.56 -10.13 -6.22
C TRP A 107 -6.32 -8.89 -6.75
N CYS A 108 -6.74 -7.96 -5.89
CA CYS A 108 -7.59 -6.84 -6.32
C CYS A 108 -6.88 -5.71 -7.11
N TYR A 109 -5.55 -5.63 -7.15
CA TYR A 109 -4.87 -4.52 -7.86
C TYR A 109 -4.85 -4.65 -9.40
N LEU A 110 -5.40 -5.72 -9.97
CA LEU A 110 -5.44 -5.94 -11.43
C LEU A 110 -6.85 -6.14 -12.01
N GLY A 111 -7.90 -5.88 -11.23
CA GLY A 111 -9.29 -6.05 -11.69
C GLY A 111 -10.08 -4.77 -11.50
N HIS A 112 -10.54 -4.21 -12.61
CA HIS A 112 -11.58 -3.19 -12.69
C HIS A 112 -12.84 -3.71 -11.97
N ILE A 113 -13.06 -3.34 -10.69
CA ILE A 113 -14.29 -3.74 -9.97
C ILE A 113 -15.37 -2.69 -10.26
N ILE A 114 -15.97 -2.83 -11.44
CA ILE A 114 -17.38 -2.52 -11.64
C ILE A 114 -18.10 -3.86 -11.46
N GLY A 115 -18.90 -3.96 -10.40
CA GLY A 115 -19.73 -5.13 -10.13
C GLY A 115 -21.06 -4.64 -9.55
N TYR A 116 -22.06 -4.62 -10.42
CA TYR A 116 -23.45 -4.30 -10.13
C TYR A 116 -24.02 -5.25 -9.07
N TRP A 117 -24.69 -4.70 -8.06
CA TRP A 117 -25.96 -5.15 -7.51
C TRP A 117 -26.73 -3.92 -7.02
#